data_AF-A0A6L3N4Q4-F1
#
_entry.id   AF-A0A6L3N4Q4-F1
#
_cell.length_a   1.000
_cell.length_b   1.000
_cell.length_c   1.000
_cell.angle_alpha   90.00
_cell.angle_beta   90.00
_cell.angle_gamma   90.00
#
_symmetry.space_group_name_H-M   'P 1'
#
loop_
_entity.id
_entity.type
_entity.pdbx_description
1 polymer ?
#
loop_
_entity_poly.entity_id
_entity_poly.type
_entity_poly.pdbx_seq_one_letter_code
_entity_poly.pdbx_strand_id
1 'polypeptide(L)'
;MKKISLTLAALTVAAGAFAQTQPQAQPQPPAQPAAAAASAPSAAQHAARHEARIEQRITYLHNQLKITPAQEPQWKTFADTMRDNANTMGRLYRQRMETRSATAVDDMKQYAELAQSNADGAKKLADAFAPLYASFPADQKALADTTFRSWLHHGGERRAKGNAAPGAAASAPAKP
;
A
#
# COMPACT_ATOMS: atom_id res chain seq x y z
N MET A 1 20.45 44.98 -32.17
CA MET A 1 20.09 45.35 -33.56
C MET A 1 20.55 44.25 -34.51
N LYS A 2 19.83 43.99 -35.63
CA LYS A 2 20.32 43.56 -36.98
C LYS A 2 21.57 42.62 -37.05
N LYS A 3 21.58 41.47 -37.75
CA LYS A 3 20.88 41.01 -38.99
C LYS A 3 20.65 39.48 -39.04
N ILE A 4 20.10 38.98 -40.15
CA ILE A 4 19.67 37.58 -40.45
C ILE A 4 20.47 37.00 -41.64
N SER A 5 20.70 35.67 -41.63
CA SER A 5 21.06 34.74 -42.73
C SER A 5 20.78 33.32 -42.20
N LEU A 6 20.09 32.33 -42.82
CA LEU A 6 19.70 32.02 -44.21
C LEU A 6 20.88 31.90 -45.20
N THR A 7 21.04 30.86 -46.04
CA THR A 7 20.22 29.64 -46.32
C THR A 7 21.16 28.40 -46.22
N LEU A 8 21.04 27.19 -46.81
CA LEU A 8 20.20 26.53 -47.83
C LEU A 8 20.05 25.02 -47.48
N ALA A 9 19.16 24.27 -48.15
CA ALA A 9 18.95 22.83 -47.96
C ALA A 9 19.65 21.96 -49.03
N ALA A 10 19.91 20.69 -48.72
CA ALA A 10 20.14 19.62 -49.70
C ALA A 10 19.56 18.30 -49.16
N LEU A 11 18.69 17.65 -49.95
CA LEU A 11 18.02 16.41 -49.58
C LEU A 11 18.21 15.43 -50.74
N THR A 12 18.98 14.36 -50.53
CA THR A 12 19.34 13.40 -51.58
C THR A 12 19.01 11.97 -51.14
N VAL A 13 18.02 11.38 -51.82
CA VAL A 13 17.72 9.94 -51.76
C VAL A 13 18.14 9.32 -53.10
N ALA A 14 18.92 8.24 -53.03
CA ALA A 14 19.21 7.33 -54.14
C ALA A 14 19.37 5.91 -53.59
N ALA A 15 18.98 4.89 -54.35
CA ALA A 15 18.84 3.52 -53.85
C ALA A 15 19.40 2.45 -54.82
N GLY A 16 19.85 1.31 -54.27
CA GLY A 16 20.35 0.13 -55.00
C GLY A 16 21.83 0.24 -55.42
N ALA A 17 22.64 -0.82 -55.47
CA ALA A 17 22.33 -2.24 -55.59
C ALA A 17 23.55 -3.15 -55.26
N PHE A 18 23.29 -4.45 -55.09
CA PHE A 18 24.21 -5.62 -55.12
C PHE A 18 25.63 -5.56 -54.49
N ALA A 19 25.80 -6.31 -53.40
CA ALA A 19 27.00 -7.14 -53.18
C ALA A 19 26.65 -8.34 -52.27
N GLN A 20 27.21 -9.52 -52.55
CA GLN A 20 27.19 -10.65 -51.62
C GLN A 20 28.33 -10.51 -50.61
N THR A 21 28.03 -10.60 -49.32
CA THR A 21 29.01 -10.92 -48.27
C THR A 21 28.47 -12.07 -47.42
N GLN A 22 29.32 -13.07 -47.15
CA GLN A 22 28.97 -14.20 -46.28
C GLN A 22 28.96 -13.73 -44.81
N PRO A 23 28.11 -14.28 -43.94
CA PRO A 23 28.19 -14.00 -42.51
C PRO A 23 29.47 -14.62 -41.93
N GLN A 24 30.48 -13.80 -41.64
CA GLN A 24 31.54 -14.22 -40.74
C GLN A 24 30.97 -14.31 -39.33
N ALA A 25 31.15 -15.46 -38.67
CA ALA A 25 30.68 -15.66 -37.31
C ALA A 25 31.47 -14.76 -36.33
N GLN A 26 30.82 -13.70 -35.84
CA GLN A 26 31.35 -12.95 -34.70
C GLN A 26 31.25 -13.82 -33.42
N PRO A 27 32.26 -13.82 -32.54
CA PRO A 27 32.14 -14.43 -31.22
C PRO A 27 31.02 -13.72 -30.45
N GLN A 28 29.98 -14.45 -30.04
CA GLN A 28 29.00 -13.91 -29.10
C GLN A 28 29.70 -13.64 -27.75
N PRO A 29 29.52 -12.47 -27.12
CA PRO A 29 29.91 -12.29 -25.73
C PRO A 29 29.11 -13.29 -24.86
N PRO A 30 29.69 -13.78 -23.75
CA PRO A 30 29.04 -14.79 -22.91
C PRO A 30 27.69 -14.28 -22.42
N ALA A 31 26.65 -15.10 -22.58
CA ALA A 31 25.30 -14.76 -22.17
C ALA A 31 25.27 -14.42 -20.67
N GLN A 32 24.87 -13.19 -20.33
CA GLN A 32 24.60 -12.83 -18.95
C GLN A 32 23.51 -13.76 -18.41
N PRO A 33 23.65 -14.31 -17.19
CA PRO A 33 22.59 -15.11 -16.58
C PRO A 33 21.29 -14.31 -16.55
N ALA A 34 20.22 -14.87 -17.11
CA ALA A 34 18.91 -14.23 -17.06
C ALA A 34 18.55 -13.94 -15.60
N ALA A 35 18.31 -12.67 -15.28
CA ALA A 35 18.04 -12.25 -13.92
C ALA A 35 16.84 -13.06 -13.37
N ALA A 36 17.10 -13.86 -12.33
CA ALA A 36 16.13 -14.82 -11.83
C ALA A 36 14.82 -14.09 -11.48
N ALA A 37 13.73 -14.46 -12.15
CA ALA A 37 12.43 -13.83 -11.95
C ALA A 37 12.04 -13.96 -10.48
N ALA A 38 11.94 -12.83 -9.78
CA ALA A 38 11.73 -12.81 -8.34
C ALA A 38 10.36 -13.41 -8.00
N SER A 39 10.37 -14.64 -7.50
CA SER A 39 9.16 -15.40 -7.16
C SER A 39 8.22 -14.59 -6.27
N ALA A 40 6.94 -14.55 -6.64
CA ALA A 40 5.93 -13.87 -5.83
C ALA A 40 5.91 -14.47 -4.40
N PRO A 41 5.87 -13.64 -3.35
CA PRO A 41 5.96 -14.14 -1.98
C PRO A 41 4.79 -15.07 -1.62
N SER A 42 5.09 -16.13 -0.87
CA SER A 42 4.10 -17.14 -0.51
C SER A 42 3.08 -16.63 0.51
N ALA A 43 1.92 -17.30 0.62
CA ALA A 43 0.91 -16.96 1.63
C ALA A 43 1.47 -16.93 3.06
N ALA A 44 2.40 -17.83 3.40
CA ALA A 44 3.11 -17.84 4.69
C ALA A 44 4.02 -16.61 4.85
N GLN A 45 4.76 -16.21 3.82
CA GLN A 45 5.58 -15.00 3.83
C GLN A 45 4.72 -13.73 3.94
N HIS A 46 3.53 -13.71 3.33
CA HIS A 46 2.56 -12.63 3.52
C HIS A 46 1.99 -12.57 4.95
N ALA A 47 1.70 -13.71 5.57
CA ALA A 47 1.24 -13.79 6.96
C ALA A 47 2.32 -13.27 7.93
N ALA A 48 3.55 -13.77 7.83
CA ALA A 48 4.67 -13.33 8.68
C ALA A 48 4.98 -11.83 8.53
N ARG A 49 4.89 -11.28 7.30
CA ARG A 49 5.04 -9.83 7.04
C ARG A 49 3.87 -8.98 7.57
N HIS A 50 2.70 -9.58 7.78
CA HIS A 50 1.56 -8.91 8.41
C HIS A 50 1.76 -8.86 9.92
N GLU A 51 2.00 -10.01 10.55
CA GLU A 51 2.30 -10.16 11.97
C GLU A 51 3.47 -9.25 12.42
N ALA A 52 4.60 -9.29 11.71
CA ALA A 52 5.75 -8.43 12.01
C ALA A 52 5.41 -6.92 11.98
N ARG A 53 4.49 -6.47 11.12
CA ARG A 53 4.05 -5.06 11.10
C ARG A 53 3.08 -4.71 12.21
N ILE A 54 2.37 -5.68 12.78
CA ILE A 54 1.55 -5.49 13.99
C ILE A 54 2.44 -5.36 15.21
N GLU A 55 3.40 -6.27 15.40
CA GLU A 55 4.35 -6.19 16.51
C GLU A 55 5.24 -4.93 16.43
N GLN A 56 5.69 -4.53 15.24
CA GLN A 56 6.35 -3.23 15.04
C GLN A 56 5.48 -2.05 15.48
N ARG A 57 4.16 -2.09 15.20
CA ARG A 57 3.23 -1.02 15.61
C ARG A 57 2.97 -1.04 17.12
N ILE A 58 2.85 -2.22 17.73
CA ILE A 58 2.70 -2.41 19.18
C ILE A 58 3.93 -1.84 19.89
N THR A 59 5.15 -2.27 19.52
CA THR A 59 6.41 -1.76 20.08
C THR A 59 6.60 -0.27 19.83
N TYR A 60 6.22 0.26 18.66
CA TYR A 60 6.25 1.71 18.40
C TYR A 60 5.33 2.47 19.36
N LEU A 61 4.07 2.02 19.51
CA LEU A 61 3.10 2.67 20.39
C LEU A 61 3.50 2.57 21.87
N HIS A 62 4.02 1.43 22.33
CA HIS A 62 4.56 1.27 23.70
C HIS A 62 5.62 2.33 24.01
N ASN A 63 6.60 2.48 23.13
CA ASN A 63 7.70 3.44 23.27
C ASN A 63 7.23 4.91 23.17
N GLN A 64 6.36 5.23 22.20
CA GLN A 64 5.85 6.61 22.02
C GLN A 64 4.95 7.03 23.19
N LEU A 65 4.12 6.12 23.68
CA LEU A 65 3.26 6.34 24.84
C LEU A 65 4.05 6.23 26.16
N LYS A 66 5.34 5.88 26.16
CA LYS A 66 6.17 5.73 27.38
C LYS A 66 5.50 4.88 28.46
N ILE A 67 4.97 3.71 28.07
CA ILE A 67 4.25 2.81 28.98
C ILE A 67 5.15 2.44 30.17
N THR A 68 4.61 2.56 31.38
CA THR A 68 5.31 2.27 32.64
C THR A 68 4.98 0.87 33.15
N PRO A 69 5.81 0.26 34.04
CA PRO A 69 5.53 -1.07 34.61
C PRO A 69 4.16 -1.19 35.31
N ALA A 70 3.61 -0.10 35.85
CA ALA A 70 2.28 -0.07 36.44
C ALA A 70 1.14 -0.09 35.41
N GLN A 71 1.42 0.32 34.17
CA GLN A 71 0.48 0.37 33.05
C GLN A 71 0.52 -0.90 32.18
N GLU A 72 1.57 -1.72 32.29
CA GLU A 72 1.74 -2.97 31.52
C GLU A 72 0.50 -3.90 31.49
N PRO A 73 -0.25 -4.12 32.60
CA PRO A 73 -1.45 -4.96 32.56
C PRO A 73 -2.55 -4.39 31.63
N GLN A 74 -2.71 -3.07 31.61
CA GLN A 74 -3.67 -2.39 30.74
C GLN A 74 -3.16 -2.32 29.29
N TRP A 75 -1.86 -2.07 29.12
CA TRP A 75 -1.18 -2.08 27.83
C TRP A 75 -1.29 -3.45 27.14
N LYS A 76 -1.08 -4.55 27.88
CA LYS A 76 -1.20 -5.91 27.34
C LYS A 76 -2.59 -6.16 26.74
N THR A 77 -3.66 -5.79 27.44
CA THR A 77 -5.04 -5.90 26.95
C THR A 77 -5.25 -5.13 25.64
N PHE A 78 -4.70 -3.91 25.53
CA PHE A 78 -4.76 -3.11 24.30
C PHE A 78 -3.93 -3.73 23.15
N ALA A 79 -2.71 -4.20 23.44
CA ALA A 79 -1.83 -4.85 22.48
C ALA A 79 -2.41 -6.18 21.95
N ASP A 80 -2.99 -7.01 22.81
CA ASP A 80 -3.67 -8.24 22.40
C ASP A 80 -4.92 -7.94 21.57
N THR A 81 -5.68 -6.90 21.90
CA THR A 81 -6.79 -6.40 21.07
C THR A 81 -6.31 -5.98 19.67
N MET A 82 -5.12 -5.38 19.54
CA MET A 82 -4.51 -5.09 18.24
C MET A 82 -4.17 -6.37 17.46
N ARG A 83 -3.66 -7.42 18.12
CA ARG A 83 -3.33 -8.72 17.53
C ARG A 83 -4.59 -9.45 17.03
N ASP A 84 -5.62 -9.56 17.87
CA ASP A 84 -6.86 -10.28 17.54
C ASP A 84 -7.63 -9.64 16.39
N ASN A 85 -7.68 -8.31 16.35
CA ASN A 85 -8.23 -7.57 15.21
C ASN A 85 -7.41 -7.82 13.93
N ALA A 86 -6.08 -7.79 14.02
CA ALA A 86 -5.22 -8.04 12.87
C ALA A 86 -5.29 -9.50 12.36
N ASN A 87 -5.46 -10.47 13.25
CA ASN A 87 -5.70 -11.88 12.93
C ASN A 87 -7.06 -12.09 12.26
N THR A 88 -8.11 -11.44 12.79
CA THR A 88 -9.46 -11.45 12.21
C THR A 88 -9.47 -10.86 10.81
N MET A 89 -8.90 -9.66 10.63
CA MET A 89 -8.71 -9.04 9.31
C MET A 89 -7.88 -9.92 8.37
N GLY A 90 -6.76 -10.47 8.85
CA GLY A 90 -5.89 -11.32 8.05
C GLY A 90 -6.58 -12.60 7.55
N ARG A 91 -7.50 -13.17 8.33
CA ARG A 91 -8.34 -14.30 7.91
C ARG A 91 -9.32 -13.89 6.80
N LEU A 92 -10.08 -12.81 7.00
CA LEU A 92 -11.07 -12.32 6.02
C LEU A 92 -10.42 -11.95 4.68
N TYR A 93 -9.25 -11.29 4.70
CA TYR A 93 -8.53 -10.96 3.47
C TYR A 93 -8.00 -12.21 2.74
N ARG A 94 -7.57 -13.27 3.44
CA ARG A 94 -7.19 -14.54 2.80
C ARG A 94 -8.39 -15.22 2.15
N GLN A 95 -9.48 -15.38 2.91
CA GLN A 95 -10.73 -15.98 2.43
C GLN A 95 -11.26 -15.30 1.16
N ARG A 96 -11.22 -13.96 1.10
CA ARG A 96 -11.57 -13.18 -0.12
C ARG A 96 -10.59 -13.39 -1.29
N MET A 97 -9.29 -13.59 -1.04
CA MET A 97 -8.31 -13.89 -2.09
C MET A 97 -8.39 -15.33 -2.60
N GLU A 98 -8.89 -16.26 -1.79
CA GLU A 98 -9.14 -17.66 -2.14
C GLU A 98 -10.48 -17.81 -2.92
N THR A 99 -11.50 -17.00 -2.59
CA THR A 99 -12.85 -17.05 -3.19
C THR A 99 -13.06 -16.10 -4.38
N ARG A 100 -12.03 -15.91 -5.21
CA ARG A 100 -12.01 -14.96 -6.37
C ARG A 100 -13.04 -15.21 -7.48
N SER A 101 -13.82 -16.27 -7.41
CA SER A 101 -14.89 -16.64 -8.36
C SER A 101 -16.30 -16.60 -7.74
N ALA A 102 -16.46 -15.89 -6.62
CA ALA A 102 -17.75 -15.68 -5.96
C ALA A 102 -18.75 -14.87 -6.83
N THR A 103 -20.04 -14.94 -6.51
CA THR A 103 -21.04 -14.11 -7.21
C THR A 103 -21.01 -12.66 -6.71
N ALA A 104 -21.54 -11.71 -7.49
CA ALA A 104 -21.65 -10.32 -7.07
C ALA A 104 -22.40 -10.13 -5.74
N VAL A 105 -23.38 -11.01 -5.44
CA VAL A 105 -24.11 -11.01 -4.16
C VAL A 105 -23.20 -11.45 -3.01
N ASP A 106 -22.31 -12.42 -3.24
CA ASP A 106 -21.36 -12.91 -2.24
C ASP A 106 -20.21 -11.93 -2.02
N ASP A 107 -19.76 -11.23 -3.07
CA ASP A 107 -18.82 -10.12 -2.99
C ASP A 107 -19.33 -9.00 -2.06
N MET A 108 -20.64 -8.68 -2.15
CA MET A 108 -21.31 -7.74 -1.25
C MET A 108 -21.43 -8.27 0.18
N LYS A 109 -21.75 -9.56 0.39
CA LYS A 109 -21.75 -10.18 1.74
C LYS A 109 -20.37 -10.09 2.38
N GLN A 110 -19.32 -10.48 1.67
CA GLN A 110 -17.93 -10.38 2.12
C GLN A 110 -17.48 -8.93 2.35
N TYR A 111 -18.09 -7.95 1.69
CA TYR A 111 -17.81 -6.54 1.94
C TYR A 111 -18.48 -6.07 3.24
N ALA A 112 -19.75 -6.45 3.46
CA ALA A 112 -20.46 -6.18 4.69
C ALA A 112 -19.77 -6.82 5.91
N GLU A 113 -19.33 -8.08 5.81
CA GLU A 113 -18.58 -8.78 6.86
C GLU A 113 -17.26 -8.07 7.21
N LEU A 114 -16.51 -7.61 6.20
CA LEU A 114 -15.26 -6.87 6.39
C LEU A 114 -15.49 -5.48 6.99
N ALA A 115 -16.58 -4.80 6.61
CA ALA A 115 -16.96 -3.49 7.15
C ALA A 115 -17.40 -3.61 8.62
N GLN A 116 -18.27 -4.58 8.93
CA GLN A 116 -18.73 -4.90 10.28
C GLN A 116 -17.54 -5.27 11.18
N SER A 117 -16.69 -6.20 10.73
CA SER A 117 -15.51 -6.63 11.50
C SER A 117 -14.49 -5.51 11.73
N ASN A 118 -14.40 -4.52 10.83
CA ASN A 118 -13.61 -3.29 11.06
C ASN A 118 -14.25 -2.40 12.14
N ALA A 119 -15.57 -2.23 12.12
CA ALA A 119 -16.29 -1.42 13.11
C ALA A 119 -16.22 -2.05 14.51
N ASP A 120 -16.44 -3.36 14.62
CA ASP A 120 -16.31 -4.12 15.87
C ASP A 120 -14.87 -4.08 16.40
N GLY A 121 -13.88 -4.21 15.51
CA GLY A 121 -12.48 -4.09 15.88
C GLY A 121 -12.11 -2.68 16.36
N ALA A 122 -12.62 -1.63 15.70
CA ALA A 122 -12.41 -0.25 16.12
C ALA A 122 -13.06 0.03 17.49
N LYS A 123 -14.28 -0.47 17.74
CA LYS A 123 -14.92 -0.39 19.06
C LYS A 123 -14.10 -1.09 20.13
N LYS A 124 -13.69 -2.34 19.90
CA LYS A 124 -12.85 -3.10 20.86
C LYS A 124 -11.56 -2.36 21.21
N LEU A 125 -10.90 -1.73 20.23
CA LEU A 125 -9.70 -0.93 20.46
C LEU A 125 -9.98 0.32 21.31
N ALA A 126 -11.09 1.01 21.08
CA ALA A 126 -11.48 2.15 21.90
C ALA A 126 -11.81 1.72 23.35
N ASP A 127 -12.61 0.66 23.52
CA ASP A 127 -12.97 0.10 24.82
C ASP A 127 -11.73 -0.36 25.61
N ALA A 128 -10.77 -1.02 24.94
CA ALA A 128 -9.53 -1.49 25.56
C ALA A 128 -8.52 -0.35 25.84
N PHE A 129 -8.53 0.74 25.05
CA PHE A 129 -7.64 1.88 25.25
C PHE A 129 -8.12 2.83 26.35
N ALA A 130 -9.44 2.98 26.54
CA ALA A 130 -10.02 3.88 27.54
C ALA A 130 -9.45 3.74 28.96
N PRO A 131 -9.33 2.53 29.58
CA PRO A 131 -8.76 2.38 30.92
C PRO A 131 -7.25 2.67 30.97
N LEU A 132 -6.52 2.42 29.88
CA LEU A 132 -5.10 2.74 29.76
C LEU A 132 -4.89 4.26 29.67
N TYR A 133 -5.63 4.94 28.80
CA TYR A 133 -5.60 6.40 28.69
C TYR A 133 -6.02 7.08 30.00
N ALA A 134 -6.95 6.50 30.76
CA ALA A 134 -7.34 7.01 32.08
C ALA A 134 -6.12 7.09 33.03
N SER A 135 -5.26 6.07 33.07
CA SER A 135 -4.09 5.98 33.98
C SER A 135 -2.85 6.79 33.55
N PHE A 136 -2.91 7.49 32.41
CA PHE A 136 -1.84 8.38 31.93
C PHE A 136 -1.85 9.75 32.68
N PRO A 137 -0.71 10.29 33.17
CA PRO A 137 -0.59 11.70 33.54
C PRO A 137 -0.72 12.62 32.30
N ALA A 138 -0.84 13.93 32.52
CA ALA A 138 -1.14 14.92 31.49
C ALA A 138 -0.23 14.83 30.24
N ASP A 139 1.09 14.76 30.43
CA ASP A 139 2.06 14.69 29.33
C ASP A 139 1.89 13.41 28.50
N GLN A 140 1.58 12.28 29.15
CA GLN A 140 1.37 10.99 28.49
C GLN A 140 0.02 10.96 27.73
N LYS A 141 -1.01 11.65 28.26
CA LYS A 141 -2.26 11.92 27.51
C LYS A 141 -2.00 12.80 26.29
N ALA A 142 -1.23 13.89 26.42
CA ALA A 142 -0.91 14.78 25.30
C ALA A 142 -0.10 14.08 24.19
N LEU A 143 0.82 13.18 24.56
CA LEU A 143 1.51 12.30 23.61
C LEU A 143 0.52 11.40 22.87
N ALA A 144 -0.36 10.70 23.60
CA ALA A 144 -1.40 9.85 22.99
C ALA A 144 -2.31 10.63 22.02
N ASP A 145 -2.83 11.77 22.45
CA ASP A 145 -3.71 12.66 21.67
C ASP A 145 -3.05 13.20 20.40
N THR A 146 -1.71 13.22 20.35
CA THR A 146 -0.92 13.60 19.18
C THR A 146 -0.68 12.41 18.27
N THR A 147 -0.20 11.28 18.83
CA THR A 147 0.09 10.04 18.10
C THR A 147 -1.15 9.50 17.37
N PHE A 148 -2.29 9.38 18.06
CA PHE A 148 -3.52 8.84 17.46
C PHE A 148 -4.17 9.80 16.45
N ARG A 149 -4.06 11.11 16.66
CA ARG A 149 -4.58 12.13 15.72
C ARG A 149 -3.82 12.12 14.39
N SER A 150 -2.49 12.06 14.44
CA SER A 150 -1.64 11.87 13.26
C SER A 150 -2.01 10.60 12.49
N TRP A 151 -2.20 9.49 13.20
CA TRP A 151 -2.60 8.21 12.61
C TRP A 151 -3.97 8.26 11.91
N LEU A 152 -4.97 8.92 12.50
CA LEU A 152 -6.31 9.04 11.92
C LEU A 152 -6.31 9.90 10.63
N HIS A 153 -5.60 11.03 10.61
CA HIS A 153 -5.59 11.90 9.41
C HIS A 153 -4.88 11.27 8.21
N HIS A 154 -3.73 10.61 8.42
CA HIS A 154 -2.99 9.94 7.33
C HIS A 154 -3.74 8.77 6.68
N GLY A 155 -4.82 8.26 7.31
CA GLY A 155 -5.72 7.27 6.70
C GLY A 155 -6.54 7.84 5.53
N GLY A 156 -6.92 9.12 5.58
CA GLY A 156 -7.74 9.78 4.56
C GLY A 156 -6.93 10.25 3.36
N GLU A 157 -5.79 10.92 3.59
CA GLU A 157 -5.01 11.57 2.53
C GLU A 157 -4.52 10.59 1.45
N ARG A 158 -4.16 9.36 1.85
CA ARG A 158 -3.71 8.31 0.92
C ARG A 158 -4.82 7.78 0.01
N ARG A 159 -6.10 7.89 0.42
CA ARG A 159 -7.26 7.58 -0.44
C ARG A 159 -7.51 8.71 -1.44
N ALA A 160 -7.44 9.97 -1.00
CA ALA A 160 -7.66 11.13 -1.86
C ALA A 160 -6.60 11.23 -2.98
N LYS A 161 -5.32 11.13 -2.63
CA LYS A 161 -4.21 11.32 -3.60
C LYS A 161 -4.05 10.18 -4.61
N GLY A 162 -4.69 9.03 -4.39
CA GLY A 162 -4.73 7.92 -5.34
C GLY A 162 -5.81 8.03 -6.42
N ASN A 163 -6.81 8.91 -6.24
CA ASN A 163 -8.01 8.96 -7.09
C ASN A 163 -8.03 10.13 -8.08
N ALA A 164 -6.92 10.90 -8.17
CA ALA A 164 -6.77 12.07 -9.03
C ALA A 164 -5.98 11.75 -10.30
N ALA A 165 -6.58 10.97 -11.21
CA ALA A 165 -6.04 10.77 -12.55
C ALA A 165 -6.38 11.99 -13.46
N PRO A 166 -5.40 12.66 -14.10
CA PRO A 166 -5.67 13.81 -14.95
C PRO A 166 -6.06 13.38 -16.37
N GLY A 167 -7.36 13.38 -16.70
CA GLY A 167 -7.79 13.12 -18.09
C GLY A 167 -9.25 12.74 -18.30
N ALA A 168 -10.19 13.66 -18.09
CA ALA A 168 -11.58 13.54 -18.56
C ALA A 168 -12.25 14.93 -18.69
N ALA A 169 -11.66 15.83 -19.48
CA ALA A 169 -12.25 17.13 -19.75
C ALA A 169 -13.42 17.00 -20.75
N ALA A 170 -14.57 17.59 -20.38
CA ALA A 170 -15.69 17.99 -21.24
C ALA A 170 -16.11 17.06 -22.41
N SER A 171 -17.21 16.32 -22.22
CA SER A 171 -18.13 15.93 -23.30
C SER A 171 -19.57 16.20 -22.87
N ALA A 172 -20.11 17.34 -23.30
CA ALA A 172 -21.52 17.70 -23.14
C ALA A 172 -22.38 17.04 -24.25
N PRO A 173 -23.71 16.91 -24.10
CA PRO A 173 -24.47 15.90 -24.85
C PRO A 173 -24.81 16.30 -26.29
N ALA A 174 -24.81 15.30 -27.17
CA ALA A 174 -25.53 15.36 -28.43
C ALA A 174 -26.98 14.87 -28.24
N LYS A 175 -27.93 15.58 -28.83
CA LYS A 175 -29.37 15.28 -28.80
C LYS A 175 -29.88 15.13 -30.25
N PRO A 176 -30.77 14.18 -30.54
CA PRO A 176 -31.89 14.44 -31.45
C PRO A 176 -32.95 15.30 -30.76
#